data_AF-A0A939X3F1-F1
#
_entry.id   AF-A0A939X3F1-F1
#
_cell.length_a   1.000
_cell.length_b   1.000
_cell.length_c   1.000
_cell.angle_alpha   90.00
_cell.angle_beta   90.00
_cell.angle_gamma   90.00
#
_symmetry.space_group_name_H-M   'P 1'
#
loop_
_entity.id
_entity.type
_entity.pdbx_description
1 polymer ?
#
loop_
_entity_poly.entity_id
_entity_poly.type
_entity_poly.pdbx_seq_one_letter_code
_entity_poly.pdbx_strand_id
1 'polypeptide(L)'
;MQHCYNCDNDFSGNFCPICGQRAEVGRVGWKSIKDNVAILWGMDSRSLGYTLLQLLGRPGYLVRDYISGRRQVSFPPVKMLVIVCLFVVIVESVFHVKNDVIGLKFDIQEVDDIIAWINSQKSWATLFLQCFYILPTWLVFRYAPGYPRHTLPEGFFLQVFMSVLSLLSTLFIGYWNDDLDLALWIIYMYITYRQLFGYGWWGTLWRLAVLLQMAVTTMLVAGAIVEYVYDNNDICDALLSILIVLTPAVLLTAVILYVTHRINKRTYRNNKEKLSNL
;
A
#
# COMPACT_ATOMS: atom_id res chain seq x y z
N MET A 1 21.49 -26.99 -7.87
CA MET A 1 20.17 -27.37 -7.31
C MET A 1 19.50 -26.10 -6.86
N GLN A 2 18.21 -25.95 -7.13
CA GLN A 2 17.40 -24.77 -6.78
C GLN A 2 16.33 -25.21 -5.79
N HIS A 3 16.13 -24.41 -4.74
CA HIS A 3 15.13 -24.70 -3.71
C HIS A 3 13.82 -23.96 -4.03
N CYS A 4 12.69 -24.66 -3.97
CA CYS A 4 11.39 -24.07 -4.26
C CYS A 4 10.73 -23.47 -3.01
N TYR A 5 10.56 -22.15 -2.96
CA TYR A 5 9.89 -21.48 -1.83
C TYR A 5 8.41 -21.85 -1.61
N ASN A 6 7.74 -22.48 -2.58
CA ASN A 6 6.32 -22.84 -2.47
C ASN A 6 6.06 -24.28 -2.02
N CYS A 7 6.94 -25.23 -2.36
CA CYS A 7 6.77 -26.65 -1.99
C CYS A 7 7.97 -27.22 -1.23
N ASP A 8 8.97 -26.38 -0.92
CA ASP A 8 10.21 -26.71 -0.23
C ASP A 8 10.99 -27.89 -0.86
N ASN A 9 10.70 -28.22 -2.12
CA ASN A 9 11.38 -29.27 -2.86
C ASN A 9 12.61 -28.73 -3.59
N ASP A 10 13.70 -29.49 -3.54
CA ASP A 10 14.90 -29.22 -4.32
C ASP A 10 14.75 -29.80 -5.73
N PHE A 11 15.05 -28.99 -6.74
CA PHE A 11 14.94 -29.42 -8.13
C PHE A 11 16.09 -28.89 -8.99
N SER A 12 16.21 -29.49 -10.18
CA SER A 12 17.13 -29.04 -11.23
C SER A 12 16.32 -28.71 -12.48
N GLY A 13 16.54 -27.52 -13.04
CA GLY A 13 15.76 -26.99 -14.17
C GLY A 13 15.22 -25.58 -13.90
N ASN A 14 14.51 -25.02 -14.89
CA ASN A 14 13.98 -23.65 -14.84
C ASN A 14 12.64 -23.53 -14.11
N PHE A 15 11.93 -24.64 -13.92
CA PHE A 15 10.63 -24.70 -13.25
C PHE A 15 10.56 -25.90 -12.32
N CYS A 16 9.89 -25.73 -11.18
CA CYS A 16 9.67 -26.80 -10.22
C CYS A 16 8.68 -27.83 -10.82
N PRO A 17 9.02 -29.13 -10.83
CA PRO A 17 8.15 -30.15 -11.42
C PRO A 17 6.87 -30.40 -10.61
N ILE A 18 6.86 -30.07 -9.31
CA ILE A 18 5.70 -30.31 -8.42
C ILE A 18 4.71 -29.15 -8.48
N CYS A 19 5.18 -27.91 -8.35
CA CYS A 19 4.32 -26.74 -8.22
C CYS A 19 4.39 -25.74 -9.38
N GLY A 20 5.25 -25.98 -10.38
CA GLY A 20 5.41 -25.09 -11.53
C GLY A 20 6.11 -23.75 -11.24
N GLN A 21 6.64 -23.52 -10.03
CA GLN A 21 7.37 -22.28 -9.71
C GLN A 21 8.66 -22.13 -10.51
N ARG A 22 8.90 -20.94 -11.09
CA ARG A 22 10.19 -20.62 -11.73
C ARG A 22 11.34 -20.75 -10.73
N ALA A 23 12.48 -21.28 -11.18
CA ALA A 23 13.68 -21.47 -10.37
C ALA A 23 14.31 -20.16 -9.92
N GLU A 24 14.28 -19.12 -10.77
CA GLU A 24 14.68 -17.78 -10.38
C GLU A 24 13.55 -17.08 -9.61
N VAL A 25 13.45 -17.35 -8.31
CA VAL A 25 12.63 -16.54 -7.41
C VAL A 25 13.56 -15.81 -6.45
N GLY A 26 14.16 -14.72 -6.96
CA GLY A 26 14.89 -13.78 -6.13
C GLY A 26 13.96 -12.94 -5.26
N ARG A 27 14.54 -12.25 -4.27
CA ARG A 27 13.85 -11.24 -3.47
C ARG A 27 13.15 -10.22 -4.37
N VAL A 28 11.96 -9.78 -3.97
CA VAL A 28 11.17 -8.81 -4.74
C VAL A 28 12.00 -7.54 -4.93
N GLY A 29 12.21 -7.17 -6.19
CA GLY A 29 12.99 -5.98 -6.56
C GLY A 29 12.37 -5.26 -7.75
N TRP A 30 13.08 -4.25 -8.26
CA TRP A 30 12.63 -3.47 -9.43
C TRP A 30 12.42 -4.34 -10.68
N LYS A 31 13.21 -5.40 -10.85
CA LYS A 31 13.00 -6.39 -11.93
C LYS A 31 11.63 -7.05 -11.81
N SER A 32 11.22 -7.42 -10.59
CA SER A 32 9.90 -8.03 -10.35
C SER A 32 8.75 -7.10 -10.72
N ILE A 33 8.88 -5.78 -10.53
CA ILE A 33 7.85 -4.83 -10.96
C ILE A 33 7.74 -4.84 -12.50
N LYS A 34 8.86 -4.73 -13.21
CA LYS A 34 8.90 -4.79 -14.68
C LYS A 34 8.33 -6.10 -15.22
N ASP A 35 8.72 -7.23 -14.62
CA ASP A 35 8.23 -8.55 -15.00
C ASP A 35 6.71 -8.67 -14.81
N ASN A 36 6.16 -8.14 -13.71
CA ASN A 36 4.71 -8.14 -13.47
C ASN A 36 3.94 -7.26 -14.47
N VAL A 37 4.54 -6.12 -14.87
CA VAL A 37 3.96 -5.27 -15.93
C VAL A 37 4.01 -5.98 -17.29
N ALA A 38 5.10 -6.68 -17.61
CA ALA A 38 5.18 -7.47 -18.84
C ALA A 38 4.14 -8.61 -18.89
N ILE A 39 3.81 -9.21 -17.74
CA ILE A 39 2.81 -10.28 -17.61
C ILE A 39 1.36 -9.78 -17.83
N LEU A 40 1.10 -8.46 -17.83
CA LEU A 40 -0.23 -7.91 -18.13
C LEU A 40 -0.81 -8.43 -19.45
N TRP A 41 0.05 -8.60 -20.46
CA TRP A 41 -0.33 -9.05 -21.80
C TRP A 41 -0.43 -10.58 -21.95
N GLY A 42 0.01 -11.35 -20.95
CA GLY A 42 -0.01 -12.81 -20.99
C GLY A 42 -1.30 -13.39 -20.40
N MET A 43 -1.89 -14.41 -21.03
CA MET A 43 -2.91 -15.24 -20.39
C MET A 43 -2.27 -16.07 -19.27
N ASP A 44 -2.84 -16.01 -18.07
CA ASP A 44 -2.29 -16.70 -16.89
C ASP A 44 -3.33 -17.71 -16.41
N SER A 45 -2.90 -18.91 -16.04
CA SER A 45 -3.78 -20.03 -15.65
C SER A 45 -4.20 -20.00 -14.18
N ARG A 46 -3.75 -18.99 -13.42
CA ARG A 46 -3.98 -18.88 -11.97
C ARG A 46 -5.37 -18.31 -11.68
N SER A 47 -6.01 -18.82 -10.63
CA SER A 47 -7.35 -18.42 -10.23
C SER A 47 -7.35 -17.08 -9.50
N LEU A 48 -7.82 -16.03 -10.20
CA LEU A 48 -8.02 -14.70 -9.62
C LEU A 48 -8.97 -14.76 -8.40
N GLY A 49 -10.09 -15.49 -8.52
CA GLY A 49 -11.09 -15.58 -7.43
C GLY A 49 -10.54 -16.17 -6.13
N TYR A 50 -9.64 -17.15 -6.21
CA TYR A 50 -8.98 -17.70 -5.03
C TYR A 50 -8.08 -16.67 -4.33
N THR A 51 -7.33 -15.90 -5.13
CA THR A 51 -6.47 -14.83 -4.60
C THR A 51 -7.30 -13.73 -3.94
N LEU A 52 -8.42 -13.32 -4.56
CA LEU A 52 -9.34 -12.33 -3.97
C LEU A 52 -9.95 -12.81 -2.66
N LEU A 53 -10.38 -14.07 -2.58
CA LEU A 53 -10.93 -14.63 -1.35
C LEU A 53 -9.89 -14.65 -0.21
N GLN A 54 -8.64 -15.00 -0.54
CA GLN A 54 -7.55 -14.92 0.42
C GLN A 54 -7.23 -13.48 0.84
N LEU A 55 -7.34 -12.53 -0.09
CA LEU A 55 -7.12 -11.12 0.20
C LEU A 55 -8.19 -10.57 1.15
N LEU A 56 -9.46 -10.94 0.97
CA LEU A 56 -10.56 -10.54 1.86
C LEU A 56 -10.46 -11.20 3.24
N GLY A 57 -10.14 -12.51 3.29
CA GLY A 57 -10.11 -13.25 4.56
C GLY A 57 -8.82 -13.06 5.37
N ARG A 58 -7.65 -12.96 4.72
CA ARG A 58 -6.34 -12.94 5.37
C ARG A 58 -5.31 -12.08 4.61
N PRO A 59 -5.56 -10.77 4.45
CA PRO A 59 -4.78 -9.92 3.56
C PRO A 59 -3.28 -9.89 3.90
N GLY A 60 -2.92 -9.75 5.18
CA GLY A 60 -1.51 -9.62 5.58
C GLY A 60 -0.72 -10.91 5.40
N TYR A 61 -1.38 -12.08 5.51
CA TYR A 61 -0.74 -13.36 5.23
C TYR A 61 -0.50 -13.56 3.74
N LEU A 62 -1.48 -13.22 2.89
CA LEU A 62 -1.31 -13.27 1.43
C LEU A 62 -0.14 -12.38 0.96
N VAL A 63 -0.08 -11.14 1.46
CA VAL A 63 1.01 -10.20 1.14
C VAL A 63 2.36 -10.77 1.60
N ARG A 64 2.42 -11.33 2.81
CA ARG A 64 3.63 -11.97 3.34
C ARG A 64 4.07 -13.15 2.46
N ASP A 65 3.14 -14.00 2.06
CA ASP A 65 3.41 -15.17 1.21
C ASP A 65 3.97 -14.73 -0.15
N TYR A 66 3.35 -13.72 -0.76
CA TYR A 66 3.83 -13.18 -2.04
C TYR A 66 5.25 -12.60 -1.94
N ILE A 67 5.49 -11.77 -0.94
CA ILE A 67 6.77 -11.07 -0.73
C ILE A 67 7.88 -12.05 -0.31
N SER A 68 7.55 -13.08 0.49
CA SER A 68 8.49 -14.13 0.89
C SER A 68 8.85 -15.11 -0.23
N GLY A 69 8.17 -15.04 -1.37
CA GLY A 69 8.52 -15.80 -2.57
C GLY A 69 7.53 -16.90 -2.95
N ARG A 70 6.44 -17.13 -2.19
CA ARG A 70 5.35 -18.05 -2.55
C ARG A 70 4.40 -17.45 -3.59
N ARG A 71 4.95 -17.15 -4.78
CA ARG A 71 4.24 -16.38 -5.83
C ARG A 71 3.35 -17.22 -6.74
N GLN A 72 3.44 -18.55 -6.71
CA GLN A 72 2.62 -19.40 -7.60
C GLN A 72 1.16 -19.46 -7.18
N VAL A 73 0.89 -19.36 -5.88
CA VAL A 73 -0.47 -19.41 -5.34
C VAL A 73 -1.23 -18.11 -5.61
N SER A 74 -0.53 -16.98 -5.56
CA SER A 74 -1.13 -15.67 -5.81
C SER A 74 -1.16 -15.33 -7.30
N PHE A 75 -2.28 -14.78 -7.74
CA PHE A 75 -2.36 -14.12 -9.04
C PHE A 75 -1.40 -12.91 -9.09
N PRO A 76 -0.79 -12.59 -10.25
CA PRO A 76 0.09 -11.43 -10.36
C PRO A 76 -0.61 -10.13 -9.91
N PRO A 77 -0.11 -9.43 -8.88
CA PRO A 77 -0.85 -8.37 -8.20
C PRO A 77 -1.13 -7.16 -9.09
N VAL A 78 -0.21 -6.77 -9.97
CA VAL A 78 -0.43 -5.65 -10.91
C VAL A 78 -1.52 -5.99 -11.92
N LYS A 79 -1.52 -7.23 -12.43
CA LYS A 79 -2.58 -7.71 -13.33
C LYS A 79 -3.93 -7.81 -12.62
N MET A 80 -3.92 -8.28 -11.37
CA MET A 80 -5.12 -8.29 -10.52
C MET A 80 -5.69 -6.88 -10.37
N LEU A 81 -4.84 -5.90 -10.09
CA LEU A 81 -5.24 -4.50 -9.94
C LEU A 81 -5.91 -3.96 -11.19
N VAL A 82 -5.32 -4.19 -12.37
CA VAL A 82 -5.90 -3.74 -13.65
C VAL A 82 -7.25 -4.40 -13.90
N ILE A 83 -7.37 -5.72 -13.70
CA ILE A 83 -8.64 -6.44 -13.91
C ILE A 83 -9.73 -5.94 -12.96
N VAL A 84 -9.41 -5.80 -11.66
CA VAL A 84 -10.39 -5.33 -10.66
C VAL A 84 -10.76 -3.87 -10.91
N CYS A 85 -9.79 -3.00 -11.25
CA CYS A 85 -10.07 -1.61 -11.60
C CYS A 85 -11.01 -1.50 -12.81
N LEU A 86 -10.74 -2.24 -13.89
CA LEU A 86 -11.62 -2.27 -15.06
C LEU A 86 -13.02 -2.76 -14.70
N PHE A 87 -13.10 -3.80 -13.87
CA PHE A 87 -14.38 -4.32 -13.40
C PHE A 87 -15.17 -3.28 -12.59
N VAL A 88 -14.53 -2.58 -11.65
CA VAL A 88 -15.16 -1.51 -10.85
C VAL A 88 -15.64 -0.38 -11.75
N VAL A 89 -14.81 0.11 -12.68
CA VAL A 89 -15.21 1.19 -13.61
C VAL A 89 -16.42 0.79 -14.46
N ILE A 90 -16.46 -0.45 -14.96
CA ILE A 90 -17.61 -0.95 -15.72
C ILE A 90 -18.86 -0.96 -14.85
N VAL A 91 -18.78 -1.48 -13.62
CA VAL A 91 -19.92 -1.50 -12.70
C VAL A 91 -20.38 -0.08 -12.39
N GLU A 92 -19.47 0.82 -12.01
CA GLU A 92 -19.81 2.23 -11.73
C GLU A 92 -20.49 2.91 -12.93
N SER A 93 -20.02 2.64 -14.16
CA SER A 93 -20.61 3.20 -15.38
C SER A 93 -22.02 2.68 -15.68
N VAL A 94 -22.32 1.43 -15.34
CA VAL A 94 -23.63 0.79 -15.59
C VAL A 94 -24.65 1.22 -14.53
N PHE A 95 -24.22 1.41 -13.28
CA PHE A 95 -25.11 1.66 -12.15
C PHE A 95 -25.31 3.15 -11.80
N HIS A 96 -24.73 4.09 -12.56
CA HIS A 96 -24.85 5.55 -12.36
C HIS A 96 -24.66 5.98 -10.90
N VAL A 97 -23.57 5.52 -10.29
CA VAL A 97 -23.25 5.76 -8.87
C VAL A 97 -23.08 7.26 -8.60
N LYS A 98 -23.77 7.79 -7.58
CA LYS A 98 -23.58 9.18 -7.12
C LYS A 98 -22.25 9.30 -6.40
N ASN A 99 -21.42 10.24 -6.86
CA ASN A 99 -20.08 10.42 -6.32
C ASN A 99 -20.00 11.59 -5.32
N ASP A 100 -20.50 11.42 -4.10
CA ASP A 100 -20.12 12.33 -3.01
C ASP A 100 -19.05 11.64 -2.15
N VAL A 101 -17.81 12.15 -2.14
CA VAL A 101 -16.77 11.68 -1.20
C VAL A 101 -16.64 12.74 -0.10
N ILE A 102 -16.97 12.35 1.14
CA ILE A 102 -16.52 12.98 2.41
C ILE A 102 -16.98 14.43 2.64
N GLY A 103 -17.91 14.60 3.59
CA GLY A 103 -18.37 15.89 4.11
C GLY A 103 -17.44 16.54 5.15
N LEU A 104 -16.13 16.56 4.92
CA LEU A 104 -15.21 17.38 5.71
C LEU A 104 -15.03 18.73 5.01
N LYS A 105 -15.77 19.74 5.46
CA LYS A 105 -15.60 21.13 5.02
C LYS A 105 -14.27 21.65 5.57
N PHE A 106 -13.21 21.58 4.76
CA PHE A 106 -12.01 22.36 5.01
C PHE A 106 -12.20 23.72 4.35
N ASP A 107 -12.18 24.80 5.13
CA ASP A 107 -12.40 26.17 4.69
C ASP A 107 -11.14 26.71 3.97
N ILE A 108 -10.76 26.06 2.87
CA ILE A 108 -9.62 26.42 2.02
C ILE A 108 -10.11 26.37 0.57
N GLN A 109 -10.39 27.54 0.00
CA GLN A 109 -11.09 27.70 -1.29
C GLN A 109 -10.32 27.12 -2.50
N GLU A 110 -9.02 26.87 -2.37
CA GLU A 110 -8.17 26.20 -3.38
C GLU A 110 -8.33 24.66 -3.38
N VAL A 111 -8.85 24.08 -2.29
CA VAL A 111 -8.99 22.62 -2.14
C VAL A 111 -10.30 22.13 -2.75
N ASP A 112 -11.30 23.01 -2.94
CA ASP A 112 -12.64 22.66 -3.42
C ASP A 112 -12.65 22.13 -4.87
N ASP A 113 -11.84 22.70 -5.77
CA ASP A 113 -11.75 22.22 -7.16
C ASP A 113 -11.04 20.86 -7.25
N ILE A 114 -10.05 20.63 -6.38
CA ILE A 114 -9.36 19.34 -6.26
C ILE A 114 -10.30 18.30 -5.66
N ILE A 115 -11.07 18.66 -4.64
CA ILE A 115 -12.10 17.81 -4.04
C ILE A 115 -13.18 17.49 -5.08
N ALA A 116 -13.62 18.46 -5.88
CA ALA A 116 -14.61 18.25 -6.94
C ALA A 116 -14.09 17.31 -8.04
N TRP A 117 -12.82 17.44 -8.44
CA TRP A 117 -12.18 16.51 -9.37
C TRP A 117 -12.02 15.09 -8.78
N ILE A 118 -11.60 14.98 -7.52
CA ILE A 118 -11.53 13.71 -6.77
C ILE A 118 -12.91 13.05 -6.71
N ASN A 119 -13.96 13.84 -6.43
CA ASN A 119 -15.34 13.39 -6.41
C ASN A 119 -15.80 12.95 -7.80
N SER A 120 -15.32 13.55 -8.89
CA SER A 120 -15.74 13.15 -10.23
C SER A 120 -15.33 11.70 -10.58
N GLN A 121 -14.29 11.15 -9.97
CA GLN A 121 -13.71 9.83 -10.28
C GLN A 121 -13.16 9.15 -9.01
N LYS A 122 -14.06 8.76 -8.08
CA LYS A 122 -13.72 8.13 -6.79
C LYS A 122 -12.67 7.02 -6.91
N SER A 123 -12.84 6.11 -7.87
CA SER A 123 -11.94 4.98 -8.13
C SER A 123 -10.49 5.41 -8.46
N TRP A 124 -10.31 6.46 -9.26
CA TRP A 124 -8.98 6.98 -9.61
C TRP A 124 -8.30 7.65 -8.43
N ALA A 125 -9.06 8.43 -7.65
CA ALA A 125 -8.56 9.08 -6.45
C ALA A 125 -8.07 8.03 -5.42
N THR A 126 -8.84 6.97 -5.21
CA THR A 126 -8.45 5.85 -4.32
C THR A 126 -7.14 5.22 -4.75
N LEU A 127 -6.93 4.95 -6.04
CA LEU A 127 -5.67 4.39 -6.55
C LEU A 127 -4.49 5.34 -6.37
N PHE A 128 -4.68 6.62 -6.67
CA PHE A 128 -3.64 7.63 -6.56
C PHE A 128 -3.21 7.84 -5.10
N LEU A 129 -4.18 7.85 -4.17
CA LEU A 129 -3.92 7.99 -2.74
C LEU A 129 -3.01 6.88 -2.19
N GLN A 130 -3.12 5.64 -2.70
CA GLN A 130 -2.29 4.51 -2.25
C GLN A 130 -0.80 4.68 -2.57
N CYS A 131 -0.44 5.45 -3.61
CA CYS A 131 0.96 5.75 -3.93
C CYS A 131 1.67 6.50 -2.81
N PHE A 132 0.96 7.38 -2.10
CA PHE A 132 1.52 8.15 -0.99
C PHE A 132 1.80 7.31 0.26
N TYR A 133 1.26 6.09 0.36
CA TYR A 133 1.56 5.19 1.47
C TYR A 133 2.85 4.38 1.28
N ILE A 134 3.46 4.36 0.09
CA ILE A 134 4.64 3.51 -0.20
C ILE A 134 5.85 3.94 0.65
N LEU A 135 6.22 5.22 0.61
CA LEU A 135 7.37 5.76 1.34
C LEU A 135 7.15 5.75 2.87
N PRO A 136 6.00 6.20 3.41
CA PRO A 136 5.70 6.10 4.83
C PRO A 136 5.76 4.67 5.36
N THR A 137 5.20 3.70 4.64
CA THR A 137 5.24 2.29 5.05
C THR A 137 6.67 1.76 5.13
N TRP A 138 7.52 2.15 4.18
CA TRP A 138 8.94 1.80 4.21
C TRP A 138 9.67 2.39 5.43
N LEU A 139 9.39 3.64 5.78
CA LEU A 139 10.02 4.33 6.91
C LEU A 139 9.55 3.81 8.28
N VAL A 140 8.23 3.74 8.50
CA VAL A 140 7.64 3.41 9.80
C VAL A 140 7.93 1.96 10.20
N PHE A 141 7.82 1.02 9.25
CA PHE A 141 7.89 -0.41 9.53
C PHE A 141 9.28 -1.02 9.27
N ARG A 142 10.31 -0.20 9.01
CA ARG A 142 11.65 -0.68 8.59
C ARG A 142 12.28 -1.72 9.52
N TYR A 143 11.98 -1.65 10.82
CA TYR A 143 12.48 -2.60 11.83
C TYR A 143 11.33 -3.37 12.50
N ALA A 144 10.32 -3.71 11.72
CA ALA A 144 9.23 -4.56 12.19
C ALA A 144 9.74 -5.92 12.71
N PRO A 145 9.16 -6.44 13.81
CA PRO A 145 9.58 -7.70 14.39
C PRO A 145 9.26 -8.90 13.49
N GLY A 146 8.09 -8.92 12.85
CA GLY A 146 7.65 -10.05 12.02
C GLY A 146 8.26 -10.07 10.62
N TYR A 147 8.62 -8.91 10.07
CA TYR A 147 9.21 -8.81 8.73
C TYR A 147 10.19 -7.63 8.65
N PRO A 148 11.42 -7.77 9.20
CA PRO A 148 12.36 -6.67 9.29
C PRO A 148 13.00 -6.36 7.94
N ARG A 149 13.39 -5.08 7.75
CA ARG A 149 14.17 -4.59 6.60
C ARG A 149 13.54 -4.91 5.25
N HIS A 150 12.24 -4.65 5.13
CA HIS A 150 11.60 -4.70 3.82
C HIS A 150 12.14 -3.64 2.87
N THR A 151 12.05 -3.91 1.58
CA THR A 151 12.51 -3.02 0.50
C THR A 151 11.36 -2.12 0.01
N LEU A 152 11.69 -1.05 -0.71
CA LEU A 152 10.67 -0.18 -1.33
C LEU A 152 9.78 -0.94 -2.33
N PRO A 153 10.30 -1.82 -3.21
CA PRO A 153 9.47 -2.66 -4.06
C PRO A 153 8.49 -3.55 -3.30
N GLU A 154 8.91 -4.11 -2.15
CA GLU A 154 8.01 -4.89 -1.29
C GLU A 154 6.86 -4.03 -0.74
N GLY A 155 7.15 -2.77 -0.39
CA GLY A 155 6.15 -1.78 -0.01
C GLY A 155 5.19 -1.44 -1.15
N PHE A 156 5.68 -1.32 -2.39
CA PHE A 156 4.84 -1.12 -3.58
C PHE A 156 3.82 -2.25 -3.75
N PHE A 157 4.26 -3.52 -3.67
CA PHE A 157 3.33 -4.65 -3.80
C PHE A 157 2.31 -4.71 -2.66
N LEU A 158 2.71 -4.38 -1.42
CA LEU A 158 1.76 -4.23 -0.33
C LEU A 158 0.67 -3.19 -0.68
N GLN A 159 1.05 -2.02 -1.21
CA GLN A 159 0.04 -1.01 -1.58
C GLN A 159 -0.83 -1.44 -2.77
N VAL A 160 -0.29 -2.22 -3.72
CA VAL A 160 -1.11 -2.81 -4.80
C VAL A 160 -2.15 -3.79 -4.24
N PHE A 161 -1.82 -4.59 -3.24
CA PHE A 161 -2.80 -5.45 -2.58
C PHE A 161 -3.83 -4.65 -1.78
N MET A 162 -3.39 -3.60 -1.07
CA MET A 162 -4.29 -2.69 -0.34
C MET A 162 -5.22 -1.93 -1.29
N SER A 163 -4.74 -1.52 -2.46
CA SER A 163 -5.55 -0.82 -3.47
C SER A 163 -6.63 -1.74 -4.04
N VAL A 164 -6.31 -3.01 -4.32
CA VAL A 164 -7.33 -3.99 -4.74
C VAL A 164 -8.38 -4.19 -3.64
N LEU A 165 -7.94 -4.32 -2.38
CA LEU A 165 -8.87 -4.50 -1.26
C LEU A 165 -9.79 -3.29 -1.07
N SER A 166 -9.26 -2.07 -1.23
CA SER A 166 -10.03 -0.82 -1.19
C SER A 166 -11.02 -0.73 -2.35
N LEU A 167 -10.62 -1.10 -3.58
CA LEU A 167 -11.54 -1.10 -4.72
C LEU A 167 -12.69 -2.08 -4.53
N LEU A 168 -12.42 -3.25 -3.95
CA LEU A 168 -13.47 -4.21 -3.61
C LEU A 168 -14.40 -3.66 -2.53
N SER A 169 -13.88 -2.99 -1.49
CA SER A 169 -14.73 -2.42 -0.45
C SER A 169 -15.63 -1.31 -0.99
N THR A 170 -15.09 -0.41 -1.83
CA THR A 170 -15.87 0.66 -2.46
C THR A 170 -16.97 0.10 -3.36
N LEU A 171 -16.68 -0.97 -4.12
CA LEU A 171 -17.66 -1.64 -4.98
C LEU A 171 -18.85 -2.23 -4.19
N PHE A 172 -18.58 -2.92 -3.07
CA PHE A 172 -19.63 -3.61 -2.32
C PHE A 172 -20.33 -2.73 -1.28
N ILE A 173 -19.61 -1.76 -0.69
CA ILE A 173 -20.03 -1.05 0.51
C ILE A 173 -19.99 0.47 0.31
N GLY A 174 -18.94 0.99 -0.34
CA GLY A 174 -18.84 2.42 -0.66
C GLY A 174 -20.01 2.95 -1.48
N TYR A 175 -20.62 2.11 -2.33
CA TYR A 175 -21.87 2.45 -3.02
C TYR A 175 -23.03 2.80 -2.06
N TRP A 176 -23.14 2.10 -0.94
CA TRP A 176 -24.26 2.23 -0.01
C TRP A 176 -23.99 3.24 1.11
N ASN A 177 -22.73 3.31 1.57
CA ASN A 177 -22.34 4.10 2.73
C ASN A 177 -20.82 4.39 2.71
N ASP A 178 -20.45 5.62 2.38
CA ASP A 178 -19.05 6.05 2.32
C ASP A 178 -18.36 6.02 3.70
N ASP A 179 -19.08 6.34 4.78
CA ASP A 179 -18.52 6.30 6.14
C ASP A 179 -18.16 4.87 6.56
N LEU A 180 -19.01 3.91 6.20
CA LEU A 180 -18.76 2.49 6.46
C LEU A 180 -17.61 1.95 5.61
N ASP A 181 -17.48 2.38 4.36
CA ASP A 181 -16.34 2.02 3.50
C ASP A 181 -15.02 2.54 4.08
N LEU A 182 -14.98 3.80 4.53
CA LEU A 182 -13.82 4.37 5.20
C LEU A 182 -13.47 3.60 6.48
N ALA A 183 -14.46 3.28 7.32
CA ALA A 183 -14.25 2.50 8.53
C ALA A 183 -13.67 1.11 8.22
N LEU A 184 -14.20 0.44 7.19
CA LEU A 184 -13.70 -0.86 6.74
C LEU A 184 -12.30 -0.78 6.16
N TRP A 185 -11.98 0.27 5.40
CA TRP A 185 -10.64 0.50 4.90
C TRP A 185 -9.64 0.64 6.05
N ILE A 186 -9.97 1.41 7.10
CA ILE A 186 -9.15 1.55 8.31
C ILE A 186 -9.00 0.19 9.02
N ILE A 187 -10.07 -0.59 9.13
CA ILE A 187 -10.06 -1.93 9.75
C ILE A 187 -9.16 -2.88 8.94
N TYR A 188 -9.30 -2.93 7.63
CA TYR A 188 -8.48 -3.78 6.76
C TYR A 188 -7.02 -3.36 6.78
N MET A 189 -6.73 -2.06 6.78
CA MET A 189 -5.38 -1.55 6.99
C MET A 189 -4.84 -2.02 8.34
N TYR A 190 -5.63 -1.91 9.41
CA TYR A 190 -5.25 -2.38 10.74
C TYR A 190 -4.88 -3.86 10.77
N ILE A 191 -5.78 -4.71 10.26
CA ILE A 191 -5.59 -6.16 10.23
C ILE A 191 -4.38 -6.53 9.38
N THR A 192 -4.24 -5.95 8.19
CA THR A 192 -3.16 -6.26 7.25
C THR A 192 -1.80 -5.93 7.84
N TYR A 193 -1.63 -4.72 8.37
CA TYR A 193 -0.34 -4.29 8.92
C TYR A 193 0.01 -5.05 10.19
N ARG A 194 -0.98 -5.39 11.03
CA ARG A 194 -0.77 -6.26 12.20
C ARG A 194 -0.30 -7.65 11.76
N GLN A 195 -1.04 -8.28 10.84
CA GLN A 195 -0.74 -9.61 10.33
C GLN A 195 0.64 -9.66 9.66
N LEU A 196 1.00 -8.65 8.88
CA LEU A 196 2.25 -8.60 8.11
C LEU A 196 3.48 -8.26 8.97
N PHE A 197 3.39 -7.25 9.84
CA PHE A 197 4.56 -6.76 10.59
C PHE A 197 4.68 -7.33 12.00
N GLY A 198 3.64 -8.00 12.51
CA GLY A 198 3.71 -8.77 13.75
C GLY A 198 3.78 -7.94 15.03
N TYR A 199 3.31 -6.69 15.00
CA TYR A 199 3.24 -5.84 16.20
C TYR A 199 2.03 -6.22 17.09
N GLY A 200 2.13 -5.90 18.38
CA GLY A 200 0.98 -5.97 19.31
C GLY A 200 -0.12 -4.98 18.95
N TRP A 201 -1.30 -5.10 19.57
CA TRP A 201 -2.48 -4.33 19.21
C TRP A 201 -2.26 -2.80 19.29
N TRP A 202 -1.77 -2.32 20.44
CA TRP A 202 -1.46 -0.91 20.67
C TRP A 202 -0.26 -0.41 19.86
N GLY A 203 0.75 -1.27 19.69
CA GLY A 203 1.93 -0.95 18.88
C GLY A 203 1.57 -0.75 17.41
N THR A 204 0.63 -1.53 16.90
CA THR A 204 0.11 -1.37 15.53
C THR A 204 -0.68 -0.08 15.41
N LEU A 205 -1.61 0.17 16.34
CA LEU A 205 -2.48 1.35 16.30
C LEU A 205 -1.67 2.66 16.27
N TRP A 206 -0.69 2.82 17.16
CA TRP A 206 0.20 3.98 17.16
C TRP A 206 0.88 4.17 15.80
N ARG A 207 1.47 3.10 15.24
CA ARG A 207 2.20 3.17 13.97
C ARG A 207 1.29 3.47 12.79
N LEU A 208 0.03 3.05 12.82
CA LEU A 208 -0.94 3.41 11.80
C LEU A 208 -1.35 4.88 11.88
N ALA A 209 -1.49 5.43 13.08
CA ALA A 209 -1.71 6.87 13.24
C ALA A 209 -0.52 7.68 12.67
N VAL A 210 0.71 7.24 12.96
CA VAL A 210 1.92 7.83 12.35
C VAL A 210 1.91 7.67 10.83
N LEU A 211 1.51 6.50 10.32
CA LEU A 211 1.46 6.20 8.89
C LEU A 211 0.46 7.12 8.16
N LEU A 212 -0.75 7.27 8.70
CA LEU A 212 -1.80 8.14 8.15
C LEU A 212 -1.32 9.60 8.11
N GLN A 213 -0.76 10.08 9.22
CA GLN A 213 -0.21 11.44 9.28
C GLN A 213 0.89 11.63 8.23
N MET A 214 1.82 10.67 8.12
CA MET A 214 2.89 10.72 7.13
C MET A 214 2.35 10.72 5.70
N ALA A 215 1.34 9.89 5.40
CA ALA A 215 0.73 9.83 4.08
C ALA A 215 0.10 11.19 3.69
N VAL A 216 -0.63 11.82 4.60
CA VAL A 216 -1.18 13.17 4.41
C VAL A 216 -0.06 14.18 4.18
N THR A 217 1.00 14.17 5.00
CA THR A 217 2.13 15.10 4.78
C THR A 217 2.81 14.88 3.42
N THR A 218 2.99 13.63 2.98
CA THR A 218 3.59 13.37 1.66
C THR A 218 2.69 13.83 0.51
N MET A 219 1.37 13.75 0.68
CA MET A 219 0.40 14.25 -0.29
C MET A 219 0.44 15.78 -0.38
N LEU A 220 0.46 16.48 0.76
CA LEU A 220 0.58 17.94 0.82
C LEU A 220 1.89 18.44 0.20
N VAL A 221 3.02 17.77 0.51
CA VAL A 221 4.32 18.06 -0.14
C VAL A 221 4.22 17.92 -1.66
N ALA A 222 3.60 16.84 -2.14
CA ALA A 222 3.48 16.60 -3.57
C ALA A 222 2.57 17.62 -4.26
N GLY A 223 1.45 18.01 -3.63
CA GLY A 223 0.57 19.06 -4.13
C GLY A 223 1.30 20.40 -4.27
N ALA A 224 2.01 20.81 -3.22
CA ALA A 224 2.83 22.02 -3.24
C ALA A 224 3.92 22.01 -4.33
N ILE A 225 4.54 20.86 -4.60
CA ILE A 225 5.52 20.73 -5.70
C ILE A 225 4.84 20.93 -7.05
N VAL A 226 3.65 20.37 -7.26
CA VAL A 226 2.89 20.54 -8.51
C VAL A 226 2.51 22.00 -8.71
N GLU A 227 2.01 22.65 -7.67
CA GLU A 227 1.65 24.07 -7.69
C GLU A 227 2.85 24.96 -8.01
N TYR A 228 4.00 24.73 -7.37
CA TYR A 228 5.26 25.42 -7.68
C TYR A 228 5.68 25.26 -9.14
N VAL A 229 5.54 24.04 -9.70
CA VAL A 229 5.88 23.77 -11.11
C VAL A 229 4.89 24.45 -12.06
N TYR A 230 3.63 24.59 -11.66
CA TYR A 230 2.57 25.15 -12.51
C TYR A 230 2.56 26.68 -12.52
N ASP A 231 2.72 27.33 -11.37
CA ASP A 231 2.43 28.76 -11.25
C ASP A 231 3.58 29.65 -11.73
N ASN A 232 4.85 29.20 -11.63
CA ASN A 232 6.05 29.84 -12.22
C ASN A 232 6.19 31.38 -12.06
N ASN A 233 5.41 32.04 -11.18
CA ASN A 233 5.26 33.50 -11.21
C ASN A 233 5.57 34.25 -9.92
N ASP A 234 5.71 33.62 -8.75
CA ASP A 234 6.39 34.28 -7.62
C ASP A 234 6.96 33.24 -6.65
N ILE A 235 8.28 33.05 -6.73
CA ILE A 235 9.04 32.10 -5.89
C ILE A 235 8.77 32.36 -4.40
N CYS A 236 8.54 33.62 -4.02
CA CYS A 236 8.31 34.02 -2.63
C CYS A 236 6.97 33.53 -2.07
N ASP A 237 5.88 33.60 -2.84
CA ASP A 237 4.55 33.22 -2.35
C ASP A 237 4.37 31.70 -2.32
N ALA A 238 4.92 30.99 -3.31
CA ALA A 238 5.01 29.54 -3.29
C ALA A 238 5.88 29.03 -2.13
N LEU A 239 7.02 29.68 -1.83
CA LEU A 239 7.83 29.32 -0.67
C LEU A 239 7.14 29.61 0.65
N LEU A 240 6.34 30.68 0.73
CA LEU A 240 5.60 31.07 1.92
C LEU A 240 4.43 30.10 2.20
N SER A 241 3.65 29.72 1.18
CA SER A 241 2.57 28.72 1.30
C SER A 241 3.12 27.34 1.68
N ILE A 242 4.23 26.93 1.04
CA ILE A 242 5.01 25.75 1.39
C ILE A 242 5.47 25.82 2.85
N LEU A 243 6.11 26.90 3.29
CA LEU A 243 6.60 27.03 4.67
C LEU A 243 5.46 26.99 5.70
N ILE A 244 4.35 27.68 5.46
CA ILE A 244 3.23 27.78 6.41
C ILE A 244 2.54 26.42 6.59
N VAL A 245 2.31 25.68 5.49
CA VAL A 245 1.61 24.39 5.53
C VAL A 245 2.54 23.26 5.99
N LEU A 246 3.81 23.28 5.55
CA LEU A 246 4.71 22.15 5.77
C LEU A 246 5.47 22.24 7.08
N THR A 247 5.86 23.41 7.58
CA THR A 247 6.79 23.46 8.72
C THR A 247 6.25 22.81 10.00
N PRO A 248 5.01 23.05 10.47
CA PRO A 248 4.54 22.41 11.70
C PRO A 248 4.23 20.93 11.49
N ALA A 249 3.61 20.57 10.37
CA ALA A 249 3.24 19.18 10.06
C ALA A 249 4.47 18.29 9.81
N VAL A 250 5.47 18.80 9.07
CA VAL A 250 6.73 18.09 8.80
C VAL A 250 7.60 18.00 10.05
N LEU A 251 7.67 19.05 10.88
CA LEU A 251 8.40 18.97 12.16
C LEU A 251 7.77 17.95 13.11
N LEU A 252 6.45 17.98 13.28
CA LEU A 252 5.73 17.01 14.10
C LEU A 252 5.96 15.58 13.58
N THR A 253 5.84 15.39 12.26
CA THR A 253 6.06 14.11 11.60
C THR A 253 7.50 13.63 11.78
N ALA A 254 8.50 14.51 11.64
CA ALA A 254 9.90 14.18 11.84
C ALA A 254 10.20 13.77 13.29
N VAL A 255 9.62 14.46 14.27
CA VAL A 255 9.76 14.11 15.70
C VAL A 255 9.10 12.77 16.01
N ILE A 256 7.86 12.57 15.57
CA ILE A 256 7.10 11.32 15.76
C ILE A 256 7.83 10.14 15.09
N LEU A 257 8.32 10.35 13.87
CA LEU A 257 9.10 9.34 13.14
C LEU A 257 10.42 9.05 13.85
N TYR A 258 11.15 10.07 14.31
CA TYR A 258 12.40 9.89 15.04
C TYR A 258 12.18 9.04 16.30
N VAL A 259 11.16 9.36 17.10
CA VAL A 259 10.79 8.60 18.30
C VAL A 259 10.42 7.17 17.93
N THR A 260 9.53 6.99 16.95
CA THR A 260 9.05 5.67 16.51
C THR A 260 10.20 4.81 15.96
N HIS A 261 11.07 5.39 15.15
CA HIS A 261 12.26 4.75 14.60
C HIS A 261 13.26 4.36 15.70
N ARG A 262 13.50 5.23 16.69
CA ARG A 262 14.38 4.94 17.83
C ARG A 262 13.85 3.78 18.67
N ILE A 263 12.54 3.76 18.94
CA ILE A 263 11.86 2.65 19.64
C ILE A 263 12.01 1.35 18.83
N ASN A 264 11.62 1.38 17.54
CA ASN A 264 11.70 0.22 16.66
C ASN A 264 13.11 -0.37 16.57
N LYS A 265 14.13 0.48 16.41
CA LYS A 265 15.53 0.05 16.33
C LYS A 265 16.01 -0.58 17.65
N ARG A 266 15.58 -0.06 18.80
CA ARG A 266 15.88 -0.66 20.12
C ARG A 266 15.21 -2.02 20.26
N THR A 267 13.92 -2.15 19.97
CA THR A 267 13.19 -3.42 20.03
C THR A 267 13.82 -4.47 19.13
N TYR A 268 14.19 -4.10 17.90
CA TYR A 268 14.85 -5.01 16.97
C TYR A 268 16.21 -5.50 17.47
N ARG A 269 17.05 -4.61 18.05
CA ARG A 269 18.34 -5.00 18.64
C ARG A 269 18.15 -5.99 19.79
N ASN A 270 17.26 -5.68 20.73
CA ASN A 270 16.99 -6.55 21.88
C ASN A 270 16.48 -7.93 21.45
N ASN A 271 15.60 -8.00 20.44
CA ASN A 271 15.11 -9.28 19.92
C ASN A 271 16.21 -10.06 19.21
N LYS A 272 17.09 -9.36 18.47
CA LYS A 272 18.24 -9.99 17.81
C LYS A 272 19.24 -10.56 18.81
N GLU A 273 19.54 -9.84 19.89
CA GLU A 273 20.42 -10.30 20.98
C GLU A 273 19.83 -11.51 21.71
N LYS A 274 18.51 -11.54 21.96
CA LYS A 274 17.84 -12.70 22.55
C LYS A 274 17.94 -13.94 21.66
N LEU A 275 17.79 -13.78 20.34
CA LEU A 275 17.90 -14.89 19.38
C LEU A 275 19.32 -15.39 19.18
N SER A 276 20.35 -14.57 19.42
CA SER A 276 21.76 -15.02 19.36
C SER A 276 22.23 -15.72 20.63
N ASN A 277 21.50 -15.56 21.73
CA ASN A 277 21.82 -16.16 23.03
C ASN A 277 21.04 -17.47 23.30
N LEU A 278 20.22 -17.91 22.35
CA LEU A 278 19.48 -19.17 22.33
C LEU A 278 20.17 -20.13 21.34
#